data_AF-M2XGG8-F1
#
_entry.id   AF-M2XGG8-F1
#
_cell.length_a   1.000
_cell.length_b   1.000
_cell.length_c   1.000
_cell.angle_alpha   90.00
_cell.angle_beta   90.00
_cell.angle_gamma   90.00
#
_symmetry.space_group_name_H-M   'P 1'
#
loop_
_entity.id
_entity.type
_entity.pdbx_description
1 polymer ?
#
loop_
_entity_poly.entity_id
_entity_poly.type
_entity_poly.pdbx_seq_one_letter_code
_entity_poly.pdbx_strand_id
1 'polypeptide(L)'
;MLRLGRGEYFFRPLFYFTALFIFFQVTRLQFFTSPTHKKQRRFGGKLIFLTVQTNLILFAYTLLALATSCLKAFLPDNNKYSWFNRLEKFCYQTSGLAFPSGAFMGLGYYTLIHFHKEVRKVAHQVKHFDKLMHLLHGFPLLYVFLDSFFLDPSVIEKYRQSFWMEASWSLGFAFFYFCWTFLCAYLNDWNWPYPFQHELSAFKQVVFYSMVFAIVPMLVWLGRNIRGSLHWKSWKESKDKSHDAVKIE
;
A
#
# COMPACT_ATOMS: atom_id res chain seq x y z
N MET A 1 20.18 -14.57 -21.56
CA MET A 1 19.49 -13.92 -20.43
C MET A 1 20.44 -13.94 -19.24
N LEU A 2 21.01 -12.80 -18.88
CA LEU A 2 21.82 -12.68 -17.66
C LEU A 2 20.89 -12.97 -16.48
N ARG A 3 21.03 -14.12 -15.82
CA ARG A 3 20.54 -14.25 -14.45
C ARG A 3 21.23 -13.13 -13.68
N LEU A 4 20.48 -12.15 -13.21
CA LEU A 4 20.95 -11.10 -12.29
C LEU A 4 21.25 -11.74 -10.92
N GLY A 5 22.05 -12.82 -10.90
CA GLY A 5 22.19 -13.78 -9.81
C GLY A 5 22.82 -13.22 -8.54
N ARG A 6 23.17 -11.92 -8.52
CA ARG A 6 23.54 -11.15 -7.33
C ARG A 6 23.03 -9.70 -7.32
N GLY A 7 22.65 -9.15 -8.49
CA GLY A 7 22.20 -7.75 -8.59
C GLY A 7 20.84 -7.50 -7.94
N GLU A 8 19.91 -8.45 -8.03
CA GLU A 8 18.57 -8.35 -7.43
C GLU A 8 18.62 -8.19 -5.90
N TYR A 9 19.62 -8.79 -5.25
CA TYR A 9 19.87 -8.65 -3.81
C TYR A 9 20.40 -7.27 -3.40
N PHE A 10 20.94 -6.48 -4.33
CA PHE A 10 21.43 -5.13 -4.03
C PHE A 10 20.37 -4.06 -4.28
N PHE A 11 19.65 -4.15 -5.41
CA PHE A 11 18.69 -3.11 -5.79
C PHE A 11 17.43 -3.11 -4.91
N ARG A 12 16.98 -4.27 -4.45
CA ARG A 12 15.74 -4.38 -3.68
C ARG A 12 15.85 -3.79 -2.27
N PRO A 13 16.91 -4.06 -1.47
CA PRO A 13 17.13 -3.35 -0.21
C PRO A 13 17.31 -1.84 -0.39
N LEU A 14 18.02 -1.40 -1.44
CA LEU A 14 18.19 0.03 -1.74
C LEU A 14 16.83 0.70 -2.02
N PHE A 15 15.98 0.07 -2.83
CA PHE A 15 14.61 0.53 -3.08
C PHE A 15 13.81 0.66 -1.79
N TYR A 16 13.80 -0.36 -0.93
CA TYR A 16 13.07 -0.30 0.33
C TYR A 16 13.65 0.73 1.30
N PHE A 17 14.97 0.91 1.34
CA PHE A 17 15.61 1.94 2.15
C PHE A 17 15.21 3.35 1.70
N THR A 18 15.24 3.62 0.39
CA THR A 18 14.77 4.89 -0.18
C THR A 18 13.29 5.12 0.14
N ALA A 19 12.46 4.09 0.00
CA ALA A 19 11.05 4.19 0.34
C ALA A 19 10.82 4.46 1.83
N LEU A 20 11.56 3.79 2.72
CA LEU A 20 11.49 4.01 4.16
C LEU A 20 11.87 5.45 4.53
N PHE A 21 12.94 5.98 3.93
CA PHE A 21 13.34 7.37 4.14
C PHE A 21 12.24 8.34 3.72
N ILE A 22 11.62 8.12 2.55
CA ILE A 22 10.54 8.98 2.07
C ILE A 22 9.29 8.86 2.96
N PHE A 23 8.89 7.65 3.36
CA PHE A 23 7.78 7.45 4.29
C PHE A 23 8.04 8.09 5.65
N PHE A 24 9.29 8.07 6.13
CA PHE A 24 9.68 8.78 7.35
C PHE A 24 9.49 10.30 7.18
N GLN A 25 9.94 10.89 6.07
CA GLN A 25 9.72 12.32 5.79
C GLN A 25 8.23 12.64 5.68
N VAL A 26 7.45 11.82 4.97
CA VAL A 26 5.99 11.94 4.83
C VAL A 26 5.29 11.87 6.19
N THR A 27 5.66 10.91 7.04
CA THR A 27 5.12 10.77 8.39
C THR A 27 5.44 12.00 9.23
N ARG A 28 6.69 12.49 9.16
CA ARG A 28 7.05 13.75 9.84
C ARG A 28 6.20 14.93 9.34
N LEU A 29 6.00 15.07 8.03
CA LEU A 29 5.13 16.11 7.49
C LEU A 29 3.71 15.99 8.06
N GLN A 30 3.13 14.79 8.09
CA GLN A 30 1.80 14.55 8.63
C GLN A 30 1.67 14.94 10.12
N PHE A 31 2.70 14.69 10.95
CA PHE A 31 2.63 14.92 12.40
C PHE A 31 3.12 16.32 12.83
N PHE A 32 4.10 16.93 12.16
CA PHE A 32 4.71 18.20 12.57
C PHE A 32 4.04 19.47 12.00
N THR A 33 3.27 19.39 10.90
CA THR A 33 2.54 20.57 10.39
C THR A 33 1.19 20.73 11.12
N SER A 34 1.18 21.46 12.24
CA SER A 34 0.15 22.48 12.55
C SER A 34 0.32 22.97 14.01
N PRO A 35 0.96 24.13 14.20
CA PRO A 35 0.99 24.83 15.49
C PRO A 35 -0.30 25.63 15.78
N THR A 36 -1.26 25.68 14.85
CA THR A 36 -2.32 26.71 14.85
C THR A 36 -3.73 26.21 15.15
N HIS A 37 -3.99 24.90 15.25
CA HIS A 37 -5.31 24.42 15.64
C HIS A 37 -5.34 23.96 17.11
N LYS A 38 -5.62 24.90 18.01
CA LYS A 38 -6.12 24.63 19.39
C LYS A 38 -7.39 23.74 19.43
N LYS A 39 -7.90 23.26 18.28
CA LYS A 39 -8.97 22.27 18.12
C LYS A 39 -8.47 20.81 18.08
N GLN A 40 -7.23 20.53 18.48
CA GLN A 40 -6.68 19.17 18.68
C GLN A 40 -7.32 18.36 19.84
N ARG A 41 -8.52 18.72 20.29
CA ARG A 41 -9.31 17.95 21.28
C ARG A 41 -10.36 17.03 20.65
N ARG A 42 -10.22 16.69 19.36
CA ARG A 42 -11.17 15.81 18.67
C ARG A 42 -10.72 14.35 18.76
N PHE A 43 -11.63 13.46 19.15
CA PHE A 43 -11.36 12.03 19.31
C PHE A 43 -10.81 11.44 18.00
N GLY A 44 -9.78 10.60 18.08
CA GLY A 44 -9.08 10.02 16.92
C GLY A 44 -7.98 10.89 16.31
N GLY A 45 -7.93 12.19 16.62
CA GLY A 45 -6.83 13.09 16.22
C GLY A 45 -6.50 13.00 14.72
N LYS A 46 -5.22 12.84 14.37
CA LYS A 46 -4.76 12.65 12.98
C LYS A 46 -5.00 11.22 12.45
N LEU A 47 -5.25 10.26 13.33
CA LEU A 47 -5.47 8.84 12.96
C LEU A 47 -6.84 8.60 12.32
N ILE A 48 -7.75 9.58 12.34
CA ILE A 48 -9.02 9.51 11.60
C ILE A 48 -8.83 9.54 10.08
N PHE A 49 -7.71 10.11 9.60
CA PHE A 49 -7.43 10.25 8.17
C PHE A 49 -6.83 8.96 7.59
N LEU A 50 -7.46 8.42 6.54
CA LEU A 50 -6.98 7.23 5.83
C LEU A 50 -5.54 7.39 5.35
N THR A 51 -5.18 8.57 4.83
CA THR A 51 -3.81 8.87 4.37
C THR A 51 -2.76 8.62 5.44
N VAL A 52 -3.06 8.93 6.71
CA VAL A 52 -2.13 8.68 7.82
C VAL A 52 -2.04 7.18 8.09
N GLN A 53 -3.18 6.49 8.21
CA GLN A 53 -3.20 5.05 8.44
C GLN A 53 -2.49 4.27 7.32
N THR A 54 -2.79 4.57 6.05
CA THR A 54 -2.15 3.94 4.90
C THR A 54 -0.65 4.19 4.87
N ASN A 55 -0.18 5.41 5.14
CA ASN A 55 1.26 5.68 5.19
C ASN A 55 1.96 4.94 6.33
N LEU A 56 1.33 4.80 7.51
CA LEU A 56 1.85 4.00 8.60
C LEU A 56 1.92 2.51 8.25
N ILE A 57 0.87 1.98 7.61
CA ILE A 57 0.82 0.58 7.14
C ILE A 57 1.92 0.33 6.11
N LEU A 58 2.07 1.22 5.11
CA LEU A 58 3.11 1.09 4.09
C LEU A 58 4.51 1.27 4.66
N PHE A 59 4.70 2.16 5.64
CA PHE A 59 5.96 2.29 6.37
C PHE A 59 6.33 0.98 7.09
N ALA A 60 5.39 0.41 7.85
CA ALA A 60 5.61 -0.84 8.57
C ALA A 60 5.88 -2.01 7.62
N TYR A 61 5.12 -2.10 6.53
CA TYR A 61 5.35 -3.08 5.46
C TYR A 61 6.73 -2.92 4.82
N THR A 62 7.13 -1.68 4.47
CA THR A 62 8.45 -1.40 3.88
C THR A 62 9.58 -1.80 4.82
N LEU A 63 9.44 -1.52 6.11
CA LEU A 63 10.41 -1.91 7.13
C LEU A 63 10.56 -3.43 7.22
N LEU A 64 9.43 -4.16 7.23
CA LEU A 64 9.41 -5.62 7.23
C LEU A 64 10.03 -6.22 5.96
N ALA A 65 9.72 -5.65 4.79
CA ALA A 65 10.26 -6.08 3.51
C ALA A 65 11.78 -5.83 3.42
N LEU A 66 12.25 -4.68 3.91
CA LEU A 66 13.67 -4.36 4.03
C LEU A 66 14.39 -5.34 4.95
N ALA A 67 13.87 -5.55 6.17
CA ALA A 67 14.45 -6.46 7.14
C ALA A 67 14.54 -7.89 6.58
N THR A 68 13.48 -8.37 5.92
CA THR A 68 13.46 -9.69 5.28
C THR A 68 14.48 -9.79 4.15
N SER A 69 14.63 -8.75 3.33
CA SER A 69 15.60 -8.71 2.23
C SER A 69 17.05 -8.71 2.74
N CYS A 70 17.34 -7.92 3.78
CA CYS A 70 18.65 -7.89 4.42
C CYS A 70 18.98 -9.23 5.06
N LEU A 71 18.06 -9.80 5.85
CA LEU A 71 18.26 -11.12 6.48
C LEU A 71 18.53 -12.20 5.44
N LYS A 72 17.80 -12.20 4.30
CA LYS A 72 18.04 -13.14 3.21
C LYS A 72 19.45 -13.05 2.64
N ALA A 73 20.05 -11.86 2.60
CA ALA A 73 21.41 -11.67 2.09
C ALA A 73 22.49 -12.21 3.04
N PHE A 74 22.19 -12.36 4.34
CA PHE A 74 23.14 -12.85 5.35
C PHE A 74 22.89 -14.31 5.78
N LEU A 75 21.70 -14.85 5.52
CA LEU A 75 21.38 -16.24 5.84
C LEU A 75 21.87 -17.18 4.71
N PRO A 76 22.60 -18.26 5.02
CA PRO A 76 23.01 -19.23 4.01
C PRO A 76 21.78 -19.89 3.34
N ASP A 77 21.87 -20.15 2.02
CA ASP A 77 20.77 -20.68 1.18
C ASP A 77 20.16 -22.00 1.70
N ASN A 78 20.90 -22.74 2.51
CA ASN A 78 20.46 -24.01 3.10
C ASN A 78 19.62 -23.85 4.39
N ASN A 79 19.36 -22.62 4.85
CA ASN A 79 18.68 -22.41 6.11
C ASN A 79 17.16 -22.66 6.02
N LYS A 80 16.78 -23.85 6.51
CA LYS A 80 15.41 -24.26 6.82
C LYS A 80 14.86 -23.60 8.10
N TYR A 81 15.24 -22.36 8.42
CA TYR A 81 14.70 -21.71 9.62
C TYR A 81 13.20 -21.49 9.46
N SER A 82 12.41 -22.20 10.26
CA SER A 82 10.95 -22.17 10.20
C SER A 82 10.40 -20.76 10.45
N TRP A 83 11.05 -19.96 11.29
CA TRP A 83 10.64 -18.59 11.61
C TRP A 83 10.89 -17.62 10.45
N PHE A 84 12.02 -17.74 9.73
CA PHE A 84 12.34 -16.87 8.60
C PHE A 84 11.37 -17.10 7.44
N ASN A 85 11.07 -18.37 7.13
CA ASN A 85 10.07 -18.73 6.14
C ASN A 85 8.67 -18.19 6.49
N ARG A 86 8.31 -18.15 7.79
CA ARG A 86 7.06 -17.54 8.25
C ARG A 86 7.05 -16.03 8.05
N LEU A 87 8.17 -15.35 8.35
CA LEU A 87 8.30 -13.90 8.14
C LEU A 87 8.26 -13.53 6.65
N GLU A 88 8.99 -14.27 5.81
CA GLU A 88 8.97 -14.09 4.36
C GLU A 88 7.53 -14.29 3.84
N LYS A 89 6.89 -15.41 4.18
CA LYS A 89 5.49 -15.66 3.83
C LYS A 89 4.57 -14.51 4.28
N PHE A 90 4.71 -14.03 5.51
CA PHE A 90 3.90 -12.92 6.02
C PHE A 90 4.10 -11.63 5.21
N CYS A 91 5.34 -11.28 4.86
CA CYS A 91 5.63 -10.12 4.01
C CYS A 91 4.98 -10.26 2.63
N TYR A 92 5.13 -11.42 1.96
CA TYR A 92 4.52 -11.63 0.64
C TYR A 92 2.99 -11.62 0.70
N GLN A 93 2.39 -12.23 1.73
CA GLN A 93 0.95 -12.22 1.92
C GLN A 93 0.41 -10.81 2.20
N THR A 94 1.14 -9.99 2.96
CA THR A 94 0.74 -8.60 3.25
C THR A 94 0.99 -7.64 2.08
N SER A 95 1.88 -7.96 1.13
CA SER A 95 2.01 -7.22 -0.15
C SER A 95 0.68 -7.15 -0.92
N GLY A 96 -0.17 -8.19 -0.75
CA GLY A 96 -1.53 -8.26 -1.26
C GLY A 96 -2.42 -7.10 -0.81
N LEU A 97 -2.19 -6.61 0.41
CA LEU A 97 -2.90 -5.49 1.04
C LEU A 97 -2.25 -4.12 0.78
N ALA A 98 -0.92 -4.10 0.65
CA ALA A 98 -0.18 -2.88 0.39
C ALA A 98 -0.66 -2.20 -0.90
N PHE A 99 -0.80 -2.98 -1.98
CA PHE A 99 -1.25 -2.45 -3.29
C PHE A 99 -2.63 -1.79 -3.26
N PRO A 100 -3.74 -2.46 -2.89
CA PRO A 100 -5.06 -1.84 -2.88
C PRO A 100 -5.10 -0.63 -1.93
N SER A 101 -4.39 -0.67 -0.80
CA SER A 101 -4.33 0.44 0.15
C SER A 101 -3.62 1.66 -0.46
N GLY A 102 -2.42 1.47 -1.01
CA GLY A 102 -1.64 2.53 -1.65
C GLY A 102 -2.30 3.06 -2.91
N ALA A 103 -2.91 2.19 -3.73
CA ALA A 103 -3.60 2.56 -4.95
C ALA A 103 -4.89 3.34 -4.67
N PHE A 104 -5.72 2.89 -3.71
CA PHE A 104 -6.94 3.59 -3.34
C PHE A 104 -6.63 4.98 -2.76
N MET A 105 -5.65 5.07 -1.86
CA MET A 105 -5.24 6.33 -1.26
C MET A 105 -4.59 7.27 -2.29
N GLY A 106 -3.75 6.74 -3.17
CA GLY A 106 -3.03 7.50 -4.19
C GLY A 106 -3.90 7.96 -5.36
N LEU A 107 -4.89 7.17 -5.78
CA LEU A 107 -5.79 7.54 -6.90
C LEU A 107 -7.04 8.27 -6.39
N GLY A 108 -7.73 7.70 -5.39
CA GLY A 108 -9.01 8.21 -4.92
C GLY A 108 -8.87 9.57 -4.24
N TYR A 109 -8.07 9.63 -3.15
CA TYR A 109 -7.92 10.87 -2.39
C TYR A 109 -7.20 11.96 -3.17
N TYR A 110 -6.21 11.59 -3.97
CA TYR A 110 -5.50 12.56 -4.79
C TYR A 110 -6.42 13.23 -5.82
N THR A 111 -7.28 12.44 -6.47
CA THR A 111 -8.32 12.93 -7.38
C THR A 111 -9.26 13.88 -6.63
N LEU A 112 -9.77 13.47 -5.46
CA LEU A 112 -10.65 14.33 -4.66
C LEU A 112 -9.99 15.66 -4.28
N ILE A 113 -8.72 15.64 -3.86
CA ILE A 113 -7.99 16.85 -3.46
C ILE A 113 -7.73 17.78 -4.65
N HIS A 114 -7.44 17.23 -5.83
CA HIS A 114 -7.13 18.04 -7.02
C HIS A 114 -8.36 18.64 -7.67
N PHE A 115 -9.48 17.93 -7.69
CA PHE A 115 -10.67 18.36 -8.42
C PHE A 115 -11.76 19.00 -7.53
N HIS A 116 -11.66 18.93 -6.20
CA HIS A 116 -12.63 19.58 -5.31
C HIS A 116 -12.34 21.08 -5.15
N LYS A 117 -13.25 21.93 -5.63
CA LYS A 117 -13.11 23.40 -5.66
C LYS A 117 -12.76 23.99 -4.29
N GLU A 118 -13.47 23.60 -3.23
CA GLU A 118 -13.21 24.14 -1.89
C GLU A 118 -11.84 23.75 -1.32
N VAL A 119 -11.37 22.53 -1.60
CA VAL A 119 -10.03 22.09 -1.19
C VAL A 119 -8.97 22.91 -1.92
N ARG A 120 -9.18 23.19 -3.21
CA ARG A 120 -8.26 24.02 -4.01
C ARG A 120 -8.21 25.48 -3.54
N LYS A 121 -9.33 26.06 -3.10
CA LYS A 121 -9.32 27.42 -2.52
C LYS A 121 -8.41 27.52 -1.30
N VAL A 122 -8.44 26.52 -0.42
CA VAL A 122 -7.57 26.46 0.76
C VAL A 122 -6.14 26.07 0.41
N ALA A 123 -5.95 25.24 -0.62
CA ALA A 123 -4.63 24.77 -1.06
C ALA A 123 -3.65 25.91 -1.36
N HIS A 124 -4.12 27.01 -1.97
CA HIS A 124 -3.27 28.17 -2.29
C HIS A 124 -2.70 28.88 -1.05
N GLN A 125 -3.30 28.68 0.13
CA GLN A 125 -2.83 29.27 1.40
C GLN A 125 -1.66 28.48 2.02
N VAL A 126 -1.40 27.27 1.54
CA VAL A 126 -0.35 26.39 2.08
C VAL A 126 0.85 26.39 1.14
N LYS A 127 1.99 26.88 1.63
CA LYS A 127 3.25 26.91 0.87
C LYS A 127 3.62 25.50 0.42
N HIS A 128 3.86 25.33 -0.88
CA HIS A 128 4.18 24.04 -1.52
C HIS A 128 3.12 22.94 -1.36
N PHE A 129 1.84 23.31 -1.22
CA PHE A 129 0.73 22.36 -1.07
C PHE A 129 0.79 21.21 -2.08
N ASP A 130 0.92 21.52 -3.37
CA ASP A 130 0.91 20.52 -4.43
C ASP A 130 2.08 19.53 -4.29
N LYS A 131 3.28 20.03 -3.98
CA LYS A 131 4.45 19.18 -3.72
C LYS A 131 4.20 18.24 -2.53
N LEU A 132 3.63 18.76 -1.45
CA LEU A 132 3.30 17.96 -0.27
C LEU A 132 2.24 16.90 -0.60
N MET A 133 1.20 17.25 -1.36
CA MET A 133 0.17 16.28 -1.76
C MET A 133 0.71 15.20 -2.70
N HIS A 134 1.58 15.55 -3.66
CA HIS A 134 2.27 14.57 -4.50
C HIS A 134 3.10 13.60 -3.66
N LEU A 135 3.82 14.09 -2.64
CA LEU A 135 4.59 13.23 -1.74
C LEU A 135 3.68 12.36 -0.86
N LEU A 136 2.57 12.89 -0.36
CA LEU A 136 1.66 12.17 0.54
C LEU A 136 0.82 11.10 -0.16
N HIS A 137 0.52 11.28 -1.45
CA HIS A 137 -0.42 10.42 -2.20
C HIS A 137 0.21 9.76 -3.43
N GLY A 138 1.02 10.50 -4.18
CA GLY A 138 1.69 9.99 -5.37
C GLY A 138 2.83 9.03 -5.03
N PHE A 139 3.58 9.28 -3.95
CA PHE A 139 4.67 8.38 -3.55
C PHE A 139 4.18 6.99 -3.12
N PRO A 140 3.16 6.84 -2.25
CA PRO A 140 2.54 5.55 -1.94
C PRO A 140 2.09 4.77 -3.17
N LEU A 141 1.47 5.47 -4.12
CA LEU A 141 1.05 4.87 -5.40
C LEU A 141 2.26 4.33 -6.16
N LEU A 142 3.25 5.18 -6.42
CA LEU A 142 4.48 4.82 -7.11
C LEU A 142 5.18 3.65 -6.41
N TYR A 143 5.26 3.69 -5.08
CA TYR A 143 5.84 2.64 -4.26
C TYR A 143 5.17 1.30 -4.49
N VAL A 144 3.84 1.20 -4.40
CA VAL A 144 3.15 -0.10 -4.55
C VAL A 144 3.23 -0.65 -5.97
N PHE A 145 3.29 0.21 -6.98
CA PHE A 145 3.55 -0.20 -8.36
C PHE A 145 4.97 -0.75 -8.51
N LEU A 146 5.98 0.00 -8.03
CA LEU A 146 7.38 -0.43 -8.08
C LEU A 146 7.62 -1.71 -7.27
N ASP A 147 7.08 -1.81 -6.07
CA ASP A 147 7.16 -3.02 -5.24
C ASP A 147 6.59 -4.22 -6.02
N SER A 148 5.45 -4.05 -6.68
CA SER A 148 4.85 -5.11 -7.52
C SER A 148 5.75 -5.57 -8.68
N PHE A 149 6.64 -4.70 -9.17
CA PHE A 149 7.63 -5.02 -10.21
C PHE A 149 8.92 -5.64 -9.65
N PHE A 150 9.25 -5.41 -8.37
CA PHE A 150 10.48 -5.92 -7.74
C PHE A 150 10.27 -7.25 -6.98
N LEU A 151 9.03 -7.76 -6.90
CA LEU A 151 8.74 -9.05 -6.26
C LEU A 151 9.21 -10.22 -7.14
N ASP A 152 9.93 -11.16 -6.53
CA ASP A 152 10.41 -12.38 -7.19
C ASP A 152 9.22 -13.29 -7.58
N PRO A 153 9.02 -13.58 -8.88
CA PRO A 153 7.91 -14.39 -9.37
C PRO A 153 7.84 -15.79 -8.74
N SER A 154 9.00 -16.40 -8.47
CA SER A 154 9.06 -17.73 -7.87
C SER A 154 8.54 -17.71 -6.43
N VAL A 155 8.79 -16.63 -5.71
CA VAL A 155 8.34 -16.45 -4.33
C VAL A 155 6.87 -16.02 -4.28
N ILE A 156 6.42 -15.21 -5.24
CA ILE A 156 5.00 -14.88 -5.42
C ILE A 156 4.19 -16.17 -5.63
N GLU A 157 4.63 -17.07 -6.50
CA GLU A 157 3.92 -18.33 -6.75
C GLU A 157 3.98 -19.26 -5.52
N LYS A 158 5.14 -19.35 -4.85
CA LYS A 158 5.31 -20.15 -3.63
C LYS A 158 4.34 -19.76 -2.51
N TYR A 159 4.10 -18.46 -2.33
CA TYR A 159 3.23 -17.93 -1.26
C TYR A 159 1.91 -17.38 -1.77
N ARG A 160 1.50 -17.77 -2.99
CA ARG A 160 0.31 -17.26 -3.65
C ARG A 160 -0.93 -17.49 -2.78
N GLN A 161 -1.68 -16.41 -2.57
CA GLN A 161 -2.95 -16.46 -1.86
C GLN A 161 -4.11 -16.63 -2.84
N SER A 162 -5.24 -17.15 -2.35
CA SER A 162 -6.49 -17.09 -3.11
C SER A 162 -6.94 -15.63 -3.24
N PHE A 163 -7.57 -15.29 -4.37
CA PHE A 163 -8.11 -13.95 -4.59
C PHE A 163 -9.06 -13.54 -3.46
N TRP A 164 -9.94 -14.45 -3.05
CA TRP A 164 -10.92 -14.22 -2.00
C TRP A 164 -10.31 -13.94 -0.63
N MET A 165 -9.13 -14.48 -0.33
CA MET A 165 -8.44 -14.18 0.93
C MET A 165 -7.84 -12.76 0.91
N GLU A 166 -7.16 -12.36 -0.18
CA GLU A 166 -6.67 -10.98 -0.34
C GLU A 166 -7.82 -9.96 -0.34
N ALA A 167 -8.90 -10.27 -1.05
CA ALA A 167 -10.11 -9.45 -1.09
C ALA A 167 -10.74 -9.34 0.31
N SER A 168 -10.92 -10.45 1.02
CA SER A 168 -11.48 -10.46 2.38
C SER A 168 -10.66 -9.62 3.35
N TRP A 169 -9.33 -9.71 3.32
CA TRP A 169 -8.49 -8.89 4.18
C TRP A 169 -8.58 -7.40 3.83
N SER A 170 -8.62 -7.06 2.54
CA SER A 170 -8.76 -5.67 2.08
C SER A 170 -10.12 -5.07 2.44
N LEU A 171 -11.19 -5.86 2.27
CA LEU A 171 -12.55 -5.48 2.66
C LEU A 171 -12.69 -5.38 4.18
N GLY A 172 -12.04 -6.28 4.93
CA GLY A 172 -11.97 -6.22 6.39
C GLY A 172 -11.31 -4.94 6.88
N PHE A 173 -10.21 -4.53 6.24
CA PHE A 173 -9.58 -3.24 6.52
C PHE A 173 -10.48 -2.05 6.15
N ALA A 174 -11.13 -2.08 4.98
CA ALA A 174 -12.07 -1.03 4.58
C ALA A 174 -13.24 -0.89 5.56
N PHE A 175 -13.78 -2.01 6.03
CA PHE A 175 -14.83 -2.05 7.04
C PHE A 175 -14.35 -1.53 8.39
N PHE A 176 -13.18 -1.99 8.86
CA PHE A 176 -12.57 -1.46 10.08
C PHE A 176 -12.39 0.06 10.00
N TYR A 177 -11.84 0.57 8.90
CA TYR A 177 -11.64 1.99 8.69
C TYR A 177 -12.97 2.77 8.66
N PHE A 178 -13.99 2.22 8.03
CA PHE A 178 -15.34 2.80 8.04
C PHE A 178 -15.89 2.91 9.47
N CYS A 179 -15.87 1.83 10.24
CA CYS A 179 -16.31 1.81 11.63
C CYS A 179 -15.51 2.78 12.50
N TRP A 180 -14.19 2.84 12.32
CA TRP A 180 -13.33 3.79 13.01
C TRP A 180 -13.69 5.24 12.68
N THR A 181 -13.88 5.55 11.40
CA THR A 181 -14.23 6.90 10.94
C THR A 181 -15.61 7.31 11.45
N PHE A 182 -16.57 6.40 11.43
CA PHE A 182 -17.90 6.61 11.97
C PHE A 182 -17.86 6.86 13.48
N LEU A 183 -17.12 6.03 14.23
CA LEU A 183 -16.93 6.21 15.67
C LEU A 183 -16.31 7.58 15.98
N CYS A 184 -15.27 7.97 15.23
CA CYS A 184 -14.67 9.28 15.41
C CYS A 184 -15.63 10.41 15.04
N ALA A 185 -16.43 10.30 13.97
CA ALA A 185 -17.44 11.30 13.64
C ALA A 185 -18.48 11.42 14.76
N TYR A 186 -19.01 10.28 15.24
CA TYR A 186 -19.97 10.22 16.34
C TYR A 186 -19.46 10.90 17.61
N LEU A 187 -18.23 10.59 18.03
CA LEU A 187 -17.59 11.17 19.22
C LEU A 187 -17.14 12.63 19.02
N ASN A 188 -17.28 13.19 17.82
CA ASN A 188 -17.00 14.58 17.49
C ASN A 188 -18.26 15.29 16.99
N ASP A 189 -19.44 14.99 17.56
CA ASP A 189 -20.72 15.61 17.22
C ASP A 189 -21.11 15.49 15.74
N TRP A 190 -20.91 14.29 15.18
CA TRP A 190 -21.10 13.99 13.75
C TRP A 190 -20.23 14.82 12.81
N ASN A 191 -19.14 15.42 13.32
CA ASN A 191 -18.17 16.11 12.49
C ASN A 191 -17.26 15.10 11.78
N TRP A 192 -17.63 14.74 10.55
CA TRP A 192 -16.81 13.94 9.64
C TRP A 192 -15.40 14.53 9.41
N PRO A 193 -14.38 13.69 9.17
CA PRO A 193 -13.02 14.14 8.93
C PRO A 193 -12.84 14.90 7.61
N TYR A 194 -13.60 14.53 6.58
CA TYR A 194 -13.39 15.05 5.23
C TYR A 194 -14.46 16.08 4.86
N PRO A 195 -14.08 17.26 4.34
CA PRO A 195 -15.02 18.32 3.98
C PRO A 195 -16.17 17.86 3.08
N PHE A 196 -15.86 17.07 2.04
CA PHE A 196 -16.86 16.59 1.10
C PHE A 196 -17.93 15.70 1.74
N GLN A 197 -17.64 15.04 2.88
CA GLN A 197 -18.61 14.17 3.55
C GLN A 197 -19.70 14.97 4.27
N HIS A 198 -19.43 16.21 4.67
CA HIS A 198 -20.44 17.08 5.29
C HIS A 198 -21.56 17.45 4.31
N GLU A 199 -21.27 17.45 3.01
CA GLU A 199 -22.23 17.78 1.95
C GLU A 199 -23.04 16.55 1.48
N LEU A 200 -22.68 15.34 1.94
CA LEU A 200 -23.37 14.11 1.58
C LEU A 200 -24.54 13.86 2.51
N SER A 201 -25.76 13.85 1.93
CA SER A 201 -26.94 13.23 2.56
C SER A 201 -26.65 11.77 2.95
N ALA A 202 -27.39 11.22 3.91
CA ALA A 202 -27.24 9.83 4.35
C ALA A 202 -27.24 8.82 3.17
N PHE A 203 -28.16 8.97 2.22
CA PHE A 203 -28.21 8.12 1.02
C PHE A 203 -26.91 8.21 0.19
N LYS A 204 -26.42 9.42 -0.08
CA LYS A 204 -25.14 9.63 -0.79
C LYS A 204 -23.94 9.06 -0.04
N GLN A 205 -23.95 9.07 1.30
CA GLN A 205 -22.91 8.40 2.08
C GLN A 205 -22.95 6.88 1.87
N VAL A 206 -24.13 6.26 1.93
CA VAL A 206 -24.29 4.82 1.65
C VAL A 206 -23.74 4.50 0.25
N VAL A 207 -24.15 5.25 -0.77
CA VAL A 207 -23.65 5.06 -2.15
C VAL A 207 -22.13 5.20 -2.22
N PHE A 208 -21.57 6.25 -1.60
CA PHE A 208 -20.12 6.46 -1.56
C PHE A 208 -19.38 5.27 -0.93
N TYR A 209 -19.82 4.80 0.23
CA TYR A 209 -19.20 3.65 0.89
C TYR A 209 -19.36 2.37 0.07
N SER A 210 -20.55 2.10 -0.50
CA SER A 210 -20.76 0.96 -1.40
C SER A 210 -19.80 0.97 -2.59
N MET A 211 -19.53 2.14 -3.19
CA MET A 211 -18.52 2.27 -4.24
C MET A 211 -17.11 1.93 -3.75
N VAL A 212 -16.73 2.38 -2.55
CA VAL A 212 -15.43 2.02 -1.95
C VAL A 212 -15.31 0.49 -1.78
N PHE A 213 -16.34 -0.16 -1.23
CA PHE A 213 -16.38 -1.62 -1.08
C PHE A 213 -16.32 -2.36 -2.43
N ALA A 214 -16.85 -1.78 -3.51
CA ALA A 214 -16.77 -2.35 -4.86
C ALA A 214 -15.39 -2.15 -5.52
N ILE A 215 -14.75 -1.00 -5.27
CA ILE A 215 -13.42 -0.66 -5.85
C ILE A 215 -12.32 -1.53 -5.23
N VAL A 216 -12.42 -1.87 -3.94
CA VAL A 216 -11.36 -2.63 -3.24
C VAL A 216 -11.05 -3.99 -3.92
N PRO A 217 -12.04 -4.87 -4.21
CA PRO A 217 -11.79 -6.11 -4.95
C PRO A 217 -11.21 -5.89 -6.35
N MET A 218 -11.63 -4.82 -7.03
CA MET A 218 -11.07 -4.44 -8.34
C MET A 218 -9.59 -4.09 -8.24
N LEU A 219 -9.18 -3.35 -7.20
CA LEU A 219 -7.77 -3.03 -6.95
C LEU A 219 -6.95 -4.25 -6.55
N VAL A 220 -7.53 -5.20 -5.79
CA VAL A 220 -6.90 -6.49 -5.50
C VAL A 220 -6.66 -7.27 -6.78
N TRP A 221 -7.68 -7.37 -7.64
CA TRP A 221 -7.56 -8.02 -8.95
C TRP A 221 -6.47 -7.35 -9.81
N LEU A 222 -6.48 -6.02 -9.89
CA LEU A 222 -5.48 -5.26 -10.65
C LEU A 222 -4.06 -5.51 -10.11
N GLY A 223 -3.87 -5.43 -8.80
CA GLY A 223 -2.58 -5.69 -8.15
C GLY A 223 -2.05 -7.09 -8.44
N ARG A 224 -2.91 -8.12 -8.42
CA ARG A 224 -2.53 -9.49 -8.78
C ARG A 224 -2.09 -9.60 -10.24
N ASN A 225 -2.78 -8.95 -11.16
CA ASN A 225 -2.42 -8.95 -12.58
C ASN A 225 -1.09 -8.23 -12.83
N ILE A 226 -0.84 -7.12 -12.12
CA ILE A 226 0.44 -6.41 -12.21
C ILE A 226 1.58 -7.28 -11.66
N ARG A 227 1.40 -7.88 -10.47
CA ARG A 227 2.38 -8.77 -9.82
C ARG A 227 2.69 -10.07 -10.58
N GLY A 228 1.94 -10.42 -11.63
CA GLY A 228 2.14 -11.63 -12.42
C GLY A 228 2.42 -11.42 -13.91
N SER A 229 1.92 -10.34 -14.50
CA SER A 229 1.90 -10.16 -15.96
C SER A 229 3.28 -10.04 -16.61
N LEU A 230 4.25 -9.41 -15.95
CA LEU A 230 5.57 -9.18 -16.53
C LEU A 230 6.49 -10.41 -16.50
N HIS A 231 6.23 -11.36 -15.60
CA HIS A 231 7.15 -12.47 -15.37
C HIS A 231 6.57 -13.85 -15.67
N TRP A 232 5.24 -13.99 -15.77
CA TRP A 232 4.60 -15.28 -16.00
C TRP A 232 5.04 -15.94 -17.32
N LYS A 233 5.15 -15.16 -18.40
CA LYS A 233 5.57 -15.70 -19.71
C LYS A 233 7.01 -16.22 -19.69
N SER A 234 7.94 -15.41 -19.18
CA SER A 234 9.36 -15.77 -19.06
C SER A 234 9.58 -16.98 -18.15
N TRP A 235 8.86 -17.05 -17.02
CA TRP A 235 8.95 -18.19 -16.11
C TRP A 235 8.41 -19.48 -16.74
N LYS A 236 7.24 -19.42 -17.39
CA LYS A 236 6.62 -20.59 -18.04
C LYS A 236 7.53 -21.15 -19.15
N GLU A 237 8.07 -20.27 -19.99
CA GLU A 237 9.04 -20.65 -21.03
C GLU A 237 10.31 -21.28 -20.45
N SER A 238 10.81 -20.79 -19.31
CA SER A 238 11.99 -21.38 -18.65
C SER A 238 11.73 -22.78 -18.07
N LYS A 239 10.52 -23.02 -17.55
CA LYS A 239 10.13 -24.31 -16.97
C LYS A 239 9.93 -25.37 -18.05
N ASP A 240 9.26 -24.99 -19.13
CA ASP A 240 9.01 -25.90 -20.25
C ASP A 240 10.34 -26.36 -20.87
N LYS A 241 11.30 -25.44 -21.08
CA LYS A 241 12.66 -25.78 -21.55
C LYS A 241 13.44 -26.70 -20.59
N SER A 242 13.25 -26.55 -19.28
CA SER A 242 13.91 -27.43 -18.29
C SER A 242 13.32 -28.84 -18.27
N HIS A 243 12.03 -28.99 -18.57
CA HIS A 243 11.39 -30.30 -18.67
C HIS A 243 11.77 -31.05 -19.95
N ASP A 244 12.01 -30.34 -21.04
CA ASP A 244 12.46 -30.93 -22.31
C ASP A 244 13.93 -31.37 -22.23
N ALA A 245 14.77 -30.66 -21.48
CA ALA A 245 16.18 -31.03 -21.29
C ALA A 245 16.38 -32.33 -20.49
N VAL A 246 15.44 -32.70 -19.62
CA VAL A 246 15.51 -33.92 -18.78
C VAL A 246 15.07 -35.19 -19.55
N LYS A 247 14.49 -35.05 -20.74
CA LYS A 247 14.03 -36.20 -21.55
C LYS A 247 15.07 -36.72 -22.56
N ILE A 248 16.29 -36.17 -22.56
CA ILE A 248 17.34 -36.49 -23.55
C ILE A 248 18.44 -37.41 -22.96
N GLU A 249 18.31 -37.85 -21.71
CA GLU A 249 19.18 -38.87 -21.07
C GLU A 249 18.42 -40.19 -20.86
#